data_AF-A0A537J862-F1
#
_entry.id   AF-A0A537J862-F1
#
_cell.length_a   1.000
_cell.length_b   1.000
_cell.length_c   1.000
_cell.angle_alpha   90.00
_cell.angle_beta   90.00
_cell.angle_gamma   90.00
#
_symmetry.space_group_name_H-M   'P 1'
#
loop_
_entity.id
_entity.type
_entity.pdbx_description
1 polymer ?
#
loop_
_entity_poly.entity_id
_entity_poly.type
_entity_poly.pdbx_seq_one_letter_code
_entity_poly.pdbx_strand_id
1 'polypeptide(L)' 'MRRLSTICLALLVVSLGVSPAYLRAAPAAELVMSSYGGQLDEPFRWFLADPLERQTGAKVSLVPSLSLEVLAKIK' A
#
# COMPACT_ATOMS: atom_id res chain seq x y z
N MET A 1 -40.74 32.81 10.68
CA MET A 1 -40.50 31.73 9.69
C MET A 1 -39.34 32.00 8.71
N ARG A 2 -38.89 33.24 8.49
CA ARG A 2 -37.79 33.56 7.54
C ARG A 2 -36.35 33.29 8.01
N ARG A 3 -36.12 33.04 9.31
CA ARG A 3 -34.76 32.82 9.87
C ARG A 3 -34.25 31.38 9.79
N LEU A 4 -35.14 30.41 9.52
CA LEU A 4 -34.78 29.00 9.40
C LEU A 4 -34.16 28.67 8.03
N SER A 5 -34.60 29.35 6.96
CA SER A 5 -34.03 29.14 5.61
C SER A 5 -32.57 29.53 5.49
N THR A 6 -32.12 30.57 6.21
CA THR A 6 -30.73 31.04 6.14
C THR A 6 -29.74 30.10 6.82
N ILE A 7 -30.18 29.35 7.84
CA ILE A 7 -29.33 28.41 8.58
C ILE A 7 -29.09 27.14 7.75
N CYS A 8 -30.11 26.62 7.07
CA CYS A 8 -29.94 25.48 6.17
C CYS A 8 -29.01 25.78 4.99
N LEU A 9 -29.04 27.00 4.44
CA LEU A 9 -28.19 27.38 3.32
C LEU A 9 -26.71 27.47 3.72
N ALA A 10 -26.41 27.93 4.95
CA ALA A 10 -25.05 28.03 5.45
C ALA A 10 -24.40 26.66 5.71
N LEU A 11 -25.17 25.67 6.17
CA LEU A 11 -24.69 24.30 6.37
C LEU A 11 -24.35 23.58 5.06
N LEU A 12 -25.07 23.87 3.97
CA LEU A 12 -24.84 23.22 2.68
C LEU A 12 -23.54 23.70 1.98
N VAL A 13 -23.11 24.94 2.25
CA VAL A 13 -21.89 25.51 1.67
C VAL A 13 -20.62 24.92 2.30
N VAL A 14 -20.67 24.52 3.57
CA VAL A 14 -19.51 23.92 4.26
C VAL A 14 -19.21 22.50 3.73
N SER A 15 -20.21 21.77 3.25
CA SER A 15 -20.02 20.42 2.67
C SER A 15 -19.38 20.39 1.29
N LEU A 16 -19.32 21.51 0.56
CA LEU A 16 -18.69 21.57 -0.77
C LEU A 16 -17.18 21.89 -0.72
N GLY A 17 -16.65 22.18 0.48
CA GLY A 17 -15.23 22.49 0.70
C GLY A 17 -14.31 21.26 0.88
N VAL A 18 -14.85 20.03 0.83
CA VAL A 18 -14.04 18.82 0.85
C VAL A 18 -13.42 18.65 -0.54
N SER A 19 -12.31 19.36 -0.73
CA SER A 19 -11.49 19.24 -1.94
C SER A 19 -11.04 17.79 -2.12
N PRO A 20 -11.14 17.21 -3.32
CA PRO A 20 -10.64 15.86 -3.61
C PRO A 20 -9.11 15.74 -3.45
N ALA A 21 -8.42 16.86 -3.17
CA ALA A 21 -6.98 16.93 -2.91
C ALA A 21 -6.50 16.15 -1.67
N TYR A 22 -7.42 15.70 -0.80
CA TYR A 22 -7.09 14.90 0.38
C TYR A 22 -7.22 13.38 0.17
N LEU A 23 -7.68 12.92 -0.99
CA LEU A 23 -7.53 11.52 -1.39
C LEU A 23 -6.07 11.30 -1.86
N ARG A 24 -5.11 11.42 -0.95
CA ARG A 24 -3.81 10.80 -1.18
C ARG A 24 -4.04 9.29 -1.13
N ALA A 25 -3.73 8.62 -2.23
CA ALA A 25 -3.61 7.17 -2.23
C ALA A 25 -2.68 6.78 -1.07
N ALA A 26 -3.17 5.93 -0.16
CA ALA A 26 -2.32 5.34 0.86
C ALA A 26 -1.14 4.68 0.13
N PRO A 27 0.11 4.83 0.62
CA PRO A 27 1.24 4.18 -0.01
C PRO A 27 0.94 2.68 -0.11
N ALA A 28 1.21 2.09 -1.28
CA ALA A 28 1.06 0.66 -1.48
C ALA A 28 1.80 -0.07 -0.35
N ALA A 29 1.15 -1.04 0.28
CA ALA A 29 1.77 -1.82 1.34
C ALA A 29 3.08 -2.42 0.81
N GLU A 30 4.12 -2.47 1.63
CA GLU A 30 5.40 -3.08 1.26
C GLU A 30 5.55 -4.44 1.96
N LEU A 31 5.88 -5.46 1.17
CA LEU A 31 6.16 -6.82 1.62
C LEU A 31 7.64 -7.11 1.43
N VAL A 32 8.36 -7.30 2.53
CA VAL A 32 9.78 -7.67 2.52
C VAL A 32 9.91 -9.17 2.60
N MET A 33 10.59 -9.77 1.63
CA MET A 33 10.79 -11.22 1.56
C MET A 33 12.28 -11.51 1.48
N SER A 34 12.76 -12.42 2.33
CA SER A 34 14.13 -12.91 2.19
C SER A 34 14.18 -13.94 1.06
N SER A 35 15.10 -13.79 0.12
CA SER A 35 15.29 -14.67 -1.03
C SER A 35 16.70 -15.23 -1.09
N TYR A 36 16.89 -16.26 -1.93
CA TYR A 36 18.22 -16.67 -2.35
C TYR A 36 18.72 -15.75 -3.45
N GLY A 37 19.80 -15.03 -3.17
CA GLY A 37 20.42 -14.12 -4.13
C GLY A 37 21.10 -14.81 -5.30
N GLY A 38 21.47 -14.04 -6.32
CA GLY A 38 22.32 -14.48 -7.42
C GLY A 38 21.50 -15.11 -8.55
N GLN A 39 21.84 -16.33 -8.96
CA GLN A 39 21.17 -17.00 -10.10
C GLN A 39 19.67 -17.25 -9.88
N LEU A 40 19.19 -17.14 -8.64
CA LEU A 40 17.79 -17.34 -8.30
C LEU A 40 16.98 -16.04 -8.19
N ASP A 41 17.59 -14.87 -8.32
CA ASP A 41 16.89 -13.58 -8.16
C ASP A 41 15.69 -13.46 -9.12
N GLU A 42 15.89 -13.81 -10.38
CA GLU A 42 14.86 -13.75 -11.42
C GLU A 42 13.74 -14.80 -11.20
N PRO A 43 14.05 -16.08 -10.91
CA PRO A 43 13.05 -17.04 -10.45
C PRO A 43 12.23 -16.58 -9.23
N PHE A 44 12.86 -16.03 -8.18
CA PHE A 44 12.15 -15.51 -7.01
C PHE A 44 11.22 -14.35 -7.39
N ARG A 45 11.63 -13.52 -8.35
CA ARG A 45 10.79 -12.43 -8.86
C ARG A 45 9.55 -12.96 -9.57
N TRP A 46 9.73 -13.85 -10.55
CA TRP A 46 8.64 -14.34 -11.39
C TRP A 46 7.63 -15.21 -10.65
N PHE A 47 8.10 -16.09 -9.78
CA PHE A 47 7.24 -17.09 -9.13
C PHE A 47 6.66 -16.63 -7.80
N LEU A 48 7.27 -15.65 -7.13
CA LEU A 48 6.83 -15.19 -5.82
C LEU A 48 6.46 -13.71 -5.80
N ALA A 49 7.35 -12.82 -6.21
CA ALA A 49 7.09 -11.39 -6.10
C ALA A 49 5.95 -10.93 -7.03
N ASP A 50 6.06 -11.14 -8.34
CA ASP A 50 5.11 -10.60 -9.32
C ASP A 50 3.67 -11.12 -9.16
N PRO A 51 3.43 -12.40 -8.81
CA PRO A 51 2.08 -12.88 -8.49
C PRO A 51 1.52 -12.22 -7.23
N LEU A 52 2.35 -12.05 -6.20
CA LEU A 52 1.93 -11.47 -4.92
C LEU A 52 1.62 -9.97 -5.07
N GLU A 53 2.45 -9.23 -5.81
CA GLU A 53 2.20 -7.83 -6.13
C GLU A 53 0.88 -7.67 -6.90
N ARG A 54 0.63 -8.52 -7.90
CA ARG A 54 -0.65 -8.49 -8.66
C ARG A 54 -1.86 -8.83 -7.80
N GLN A 55 -1.74 -9.78 -6.88
CA GLN A 55 -2.86 -10.22 -6.03
C GLN A 55 -3.17 -9.20 -4.92
N THR A 56 -2.15 -8.56 -4.35
CA THR A 56 -2.30 -7.73 -3.15
C THR A 56 -2.25 -6.23 -3.43
N GLY A 57 -1.71 -5.83 -4.58
CA GLY A 57 -1.36 -4.43 -4.88
C GLY A 57 -0.20 -3.91 -4.03
N ALA A 58 0.41 -4.75 -3.20
CA ALA A 58 1.59 -4.42 -2.42
C ALA A 58 2.84 -4.46 -3.30
N LYS A 59 3.87 -3.70 -2.96
CA LYS A 59 5.19 -3.82 -3.57
C LYS A 59 5.99 -4.89 -2.82
N VAL A 60 6.67 -5.77 -3.55
CA VAL A 60 7.51 -6.81 -2.96
C VAL A 60 8.99 -6.45 -3.11
N SER A 61 9.69 -6.43 -1.98
CA SER A 61 11.14 -6.20 -1.90
C SER A 61 11.84 -7.52 -1.56
N LEU A 62 12.58 -8.06 -2.53
CA LEU A 62 13.40 -9.26 -2.35
C LEU A 62 14.75 -8.88 -1.73
N VAL A 63 15.04 -9.41 -0.55
CA VAL A 63 16.30 -9.20 0.15
C VAL A 63 17.14 -10.48 0.04
N PRO A 64 18.21 -10.49 -0.78
CA PRO A 64 19.06 -11.66 -0.89
C PRO A 64 19.71 -11.93 0.47
N SER A 65 19.60 -13.17 0.94
CA SER A 65 20.15 -13.63 2.22
C SER A 65 20.75 -15.04 2.05
N LEU A 66 21.73 -15.40 2.87
CA LEU A 66 22.21 -16.78 2.93
C LEU A 66 21.15 -17.68 3.58
N SER A 67 21.08 -18.98 3.24
CA SER A 67 20.12 -19.94 3.82
C SER A 67 20.06 -19.85 5.35
N LEU A 68 21.24 -19.76 5.97
CA LEU A 68 21.41 -19.75 7.42
C LEU A 68 20.87 -18.46 8.06
N GLU A 69 20.96 -17.33 7.35
CA GLU A 69 20.41 -16.05 7.80
C GLU A 69 18.89 -16.04 7.73
N VAL A 70 18.31 -16.66 6.71
CA VAL A 70 16.85 -16.85 6.60
C VAL A 70 16.35 -17.70 7.75
N LEU A 71 17.00 -18.84 8.03
CA LEU A 71 16.62 -19.72 9.15
C LEU A 71 16.75 -19.01 10.51
N ALA A 72 17.76 -18.15 10.67
CA ALA A 72 17.93 -17.36 11.89
C ALA A 72 16.79 -16.34 12.14
N LYS A 73 16.19 -15.79 11.08
CA LYS A 73 15.10 -14.80 11.16
C LYS A 73 13.72 -15.40 11.45
N ILE A 74 13.57 -16.72 11.39
CA ILE A 74 12.28 -17.42 11.58
C ILE A 74 12.07 -17.87 13.06
N LYS A 75 13.08 -17.78 13.92
CA LYS A 75 12.97 -18.05 15.36
C LYS A 75 12.34 -16.90 16.14
#